data_AF-A0A2E0SFG6-F1
#
_entry.id   AF-A0A2E0SFG6-F1
#
_cell.length_a   1.000
_cell.length_b   1.000
_cell.length_c   1.000
_cell.angle_alpha   90.00
_cell.angle_beta   90.00
_cell.angle_gamma   90.00
#
_symmetry.space_group_name_H-M   'P 1'
#
loop_
_entity.id
_entity.type
_entity.pdbx_description
1 polymer ?
#
loop_
_entity_poly.entity_id
_entity_poly.type
_entity_poly.pdbx_seq_one_letter_code
_entity_poly.pdbx_strand_id
1 'polypeptide(L)'
;MTVLEASNNNIKKIKRDIIPNNVVIFYYYSDKCPYCIMIKGLIKEITEKYKDRKDIIIIKINREILKSLDNSMQIDLVPTIIAYKNGNKKSEFKKKREYENIINYIEKNKNII
;
A
#
# COMPACT_ATOMS: atom_id res chain seq x y z
N MET A 1 12.96 0.86 -1.94
CA MET A 1 11.50 0.72 -1.95
C MET A 1 10.95 2.11 -2.04
N THR A 2 10.08 2.39 -3.00
CA THR A 2 9.50 3.73 -3.15
C THR A 2 8.25 3.82 -2.30
N VAL A 3 8.18 4.81 -1.40
CA VAL A 3 7.01 5.04 -0.55
C VAL A 3 6.34 6.34 -0.98
N LEU A 4 5.05 6.27 -1.30
CA LEU A 4 4.22 7.40 -1.66
C LEU A 4 3.11 7.55 -0.63
N GLU A 5 2.80 8.78 -0.27
CA GLU A 5 1.60 9.12 0.48
C GLU A 5 0.61 9.78 -0.48
N ALA A 6 -0.54 9.15 -0.68
CA ALA A 6 -1.55 9.70 -1.56
C ALA A 6 -2.20 10.91 -0.89
N SER A 7 -2.38 11.97 -1.67
CA SER A 7 -3.01 13.23 -1.25
C SER A 7 -3.66 13.90 -2.45
N ASN A 8 -4.52 14.91 -2.21
CA ASN A 8 -5.23 15.62 -3.28
C ASN A 8 -4.28 16.20 -4.35
N ASN A 9 -3.04 16.54 -3.99
CA ASN A 9 -2.06 17.12 -4.90
C ASN A 9 -1.44 16.10 -5.87
N ASN A 10 -1.37 14.82 -5.51
CA ASN A 10 -0.69 13.80 -6.30
C ASN A 10 -1.60 12.65 -6.77
N ILE A 11 -2.86 12.60 -6.32
CA ILE A 11 -3.79 11.51 -6.57
C ILE A 11 -4.05 11.27 -8.06
N LYS A 12 -4.12 12.34 -8.85
CA LYS A 12 -4.28 12.27 -10.31
C LYS A 12 -3.09 11.55 -10.97
N LYS A 13 -1.87 11.90 -10.55
CA LYS A 13 -0.62 11.27 -11.04
C LYS A 13 -0.54 9.81 -10.60
N ILE A 14 -0.87 9.52 -9.34
CA ILE A 14 -0.90 8.16 -8.81
C ILE A 14 -1.85 7.29 -9.64
N LYS A 15 -3.07 7.76 -9.88
CA LYS A 15 -4.11 7.03 -10.61
C LYS A 15 -3.75 6.80 -12.07
N ARG A 16 -3.20 7.80 -12.75
CA ARG A 16 -2.93 7.73 -14.19
C ARG A 16 -1.59 7.06 -14.52
N ASP A 17 -0.54 7.37 -13.77
CA ASP A 17 0.83 7.09 -14.19
C ASP A 17 1.47 5.95 -13.37
N ILE A 18 1.06 5.76 -12.11
CA ILE A 18 1.72 4.81 -11.20
C ILE A 18 0.95 3.49 -11.15
N ILE A 19 -0.32 3.52 -10.75
CA ILE A 19 -1.14 2.32 -10.54
C ILE A 19 -1.26 1.44 -11.80
N PRO A 20 -1.48 1.99 -13.01
CA PRO A 20 -1.69 1.18 -14.22
C PRO A 20 -0.41 0.54 -14.76
N ASN A 21 0.77 1.05 -14.38
CA ASN A 21 2.05 0.67 -14.98
C ASN A 21 2.97 -0.10 -14.03
N ASN A 22 2.53 -0.36 -12.79
CA ASN A 22 3.40 -0.92 -11.75
C ASN A 22 2.68 -1.99 -10.93
N VAL A 23 3.49 -2.79 -10.23
CA VAL A 23 3.07 -3.52 -9.04
C VAL A 23 3.13 -2.56 -7.85
N VAL A 24 2.00 -2.39 -7.17
CA VAL A 24 1.88 -1.47 -6.05
C VAL A 24 1.27 -2.17 -4.85
N ILE A 25 1.82 -1.88 -3.67
CA ILE A 25 1.27 -2.31 -2.38
C ILE A 25 0.54 -1.13 -1.79
N PHE A 26 -0.77 -1.23 -1.67
CA PHE A 26 -1.57 -0.24 -0.97
C PHE A 26 -1.62 -0.55 0.51
N TYR A 27 -1.35 0.47 1.31
CA TYR A 27 -1.56 0.47 2.74
C TYR A 27 -2.65 1.48 3.08
N TYR A 28 -3.85 0.98 3.37
CA TYR A 28 -4.98 1.81 3.78
C TYR A 28 -4.99 2.00 5.29
N TYR A 29 -5.08 3.26 5.74
CA TYR A 29 -5.00 3.63 7.15
C TYR A 29 -5.92 4.80 7.49
N SER A 30 -6.02 5.10 8.79
CA SER A 30 -6.64 6.31 9.33
C SER A 30 -5.79 6.84 10.49
N ASP A 31 -5.73 8.16 10.65
CA ASP A 31 -4.90 8.81 11.68
C ASP A 31 -5.37 8.54 13.12
N LYS A 32 -6.65 8.19 13.30
CA LYS A 32 -7.26 7.88 14.61
C LYS A 32 -7.37 6.38 14.90
N CYS A 33 -6.49 5.56 14.32
CA CYS A 33 -6.53 4.11 14.51
C CYS A 33 -5.26 3.60 15.21
N PRO A 34 -5.36 3.13 16.48
CA PRO A 34 -4.22 2.59 17.22
C PRO A 34 -3.49 1.45 16.49
N TYR A 35 -4.24 0.56 15.86
CA TYR A 35 -3.67 -0.55 15.06
C TYR A 35 -2.91 -0.05 13.81
N CYS A 36 -3.30 1.09 13.24
CA CYS A 36 -2.57 1.69 12.12
C CYS A 36 -1.23 2.28 12.55
N ILE A 37 -1.09 2.74 13.81
CA ILE A 37 0.18 3.27 14.32
C ILE A 37 1.24 2.17 14.35
N MET A 38 0.88 0.99 14.86
CA MET A 38 1.76 -0.18 14.88
C MET A 38 2.22 -0.56 13.46
N ILE A 39 1.28 -0.68 12.52
CA ILE A 39 1.62 -1.04 11.13
C ILE A 39 2.45 0.03 10.44
N LYS A 40 2.17 1.32 10.71
CA LYS A 40 2.97 2.42 10.17
C LYS A 40 4.44 2.30 10.59
N GLY A 41 4.70 1.88 11.84
CA GLY A 41 6.05 1.59 12.34
C GLY A 41 6.72 0.46 11.53
N LEU A 42 6.03 -0.67 11.36
CA LEU A 42 6.56 -1.81 10.59
C LEU A 42 6.83 -1.46 9.12
N ILE A 43 5.90 -0.76 8.46
CA ILE A 43 6.10 -0.32 7.07
C ILE A 43 7.30 0.62 6.97
N LYS A 44 7.49 1.54 7.93
CA LYS A 44 8.67 2.41 7.96
C LYS A 44 9.96 1.60 8.04
N GLU A 45 10.06 0.70 9.01
CA GLU A 45 11.23 -0.16 9.20
C GLU A 45 11.55 -1.02 7.96
N ILE A 46 10.53 -1.62 7.35
CA ILE A 46 10.67 -2.35 6.09
C ILE A 46 11.21 -1.42 4.99
N THR A 47 10.62 -0.24 4.82
CA THR A 47 11.02 0.65 3.73
C THR A 47 12.42 1.21 3.89
N GLU A 48 12.88 1.42 5.13
CA GLU A 48 14.25 1.81 5.43
C GLU A 48 15.24 0.70 5.11
N LYS A 49 14.95 -0.54 5.54
CA LYS A 49 15.81 -1.71 5.28
C LYS A 49 15.92 -2.05 3.79
N TYR A 50 14.85 -1.83 3.03
CA TYR A 50 14.77 -2.15 1.61
C TYR A 50 14.82 -0.91 0.71
N LYS A 51 15.39 0.22 1.18
CA LYS A 51 15.40 1.51 0.46
C LYS A 51 15.97 1.45 -0.96
N ASP A 52 16.94 0.56 -1.22
CA ASP A 52 17.60 0.43 -2.53
C ASP A 52 16.76 -0.33 -3.57
N ARG A 53 15.67 -0.98 -3.15
CA ARG A 53 14.76 -1.74 -4.02
C ARG A 53 13.78 -0.84 -4.79
N LYS A 54 14.07 -0.46 -6.03
CA LYS A 54 13.19 0.44 -6.81
C LYS A 54 11.98 -0.26 -7.46
N ASP A 55 11.96 -1.58 -7.43
CA ASP A 55 10.94 -2.46 -8.03
C ASP A 55 9.63 -2.55 -7.23
N ILE A 56 9.61 -2.04 -6.00
CA ILE A 56 8.44 -2.10 -5.12
C ILE A 56 7.98 -0.69 -4.76
N ILE A 57 6.71 -0.40 -5.02
CA ILE A 57 6.05 0.85 -4.69
C ILE A 57 5.00 0.59 -3.61
N ILE A 58 5.16 1.23 -2.45
CA ILE A 58 4.13 1.25 -1.40
C ILE A 58 3.40 2.59 -1.49
N ILE A 59 2.07 2.55 -1.60
CA ILE A 59 1.21 3.74 -1.55
C ILE A 59 0.39 3.70 -0.27
N LYS A 60 0.65 4.67 0.62
CA LYS A 60 -0.13 4.90 1.83
C LYS A 60 -1.37 5.72 1.46
N ILE A 61 -2.55 5.25 1.83
CA ILE A 61 -3.83 5.86 1.47
C ILE A 61 -4.63 6.06 2.75
N ASN A 62 -4.87 7.31 3.14
CA ASN A 62 -5.80 7.63 4.20
C ASN A 62 -7.24 7.38 3.71
N ARG A 63 -8.10 6.80 4.54
CA ARG A 63 -9.52 6.58 4.21
C ARG A 63 -10.23 7.84 3.72
N GLU A 64 -9.85 9.01 4.22
CA GLU A 64 -10.46 10.30 3.84
C GLU A 64 -10.28 10.64 2.36
N ILE A 65 -9.16 10.22 1.74
CA ILE A 65 -8.88 10.46 0.33
C ILE A 65 -9.25 9.27 -0.58
N LEU A 66 -9.75 8.17 0.00
CA LEU A 66 -10.01 6.94 -0.75
C LEU A 66 -10.99 7.16 -1.91
N LYS A 67 -12.07 7.90 -1.66
CA LYS A 67 -13.07 8.26 -2.68
C LYS A 67 -12.44 9.03 -3.84
N SER A 68 -11.51 9.94 -3.55
CA SER A 68 -10.78 10.69 -4.58
C SER A 68 -9.86 9.81 -5.43
N LEU A 69 -9.39 8.68 -4.90
CA LEU A 69 -8.58 7.72 -5.66
C LEU A 69 -9.49 6.85 -6.53
N ASP A 70 -10.47 6.20 -5.90
CA ASP A 70 -11.38 5.30 -6.55
C ASP A 70 -12.69 5.15 -5.75
N ASN A 71 -13.79 5.62 -6.32
CA ASN A 71 -15.12 5.51 -5.72
C ASN A 71 -15.63 4.07 -5.65
N SER A 72 -15.07 3.14 -6.44
CA SER A 72 -15.43 1.73 -6.43
C SER A 72 -14.70 0.93 -5.36
N MET A 73 -13.61 1.46 -4.79
CA MET A 73 -12.88 0.79 -3.72
C MET A 73 -13.66 0.87 -2.40
N GLN A 74 -14.10 -0.29 -1.93
CA GLN A 74 -14.70 -0.45 -0.61
C GLN A 74 -13.65 -0.99 0.37
N ILE A 75 -13.18 -0.12 1.27
CA ILE A 75 -12.29 -0.49 2.38
C ILE A 75 -13.03 -0.18 3.69
N ASP A 76 -13.69 -1.22 4.20
CA ASP A 76 -14.55 -1.12 5.39
C ASP A 76 -13.73 -1.00 6.67
N LEU A 77 -12.58 -1.67 6.71
CA LEU A 77 -11.71 -1.79 7.87
C LEU A 77 -10.29 -1.35 7.54
N VAL A 78 -9.62 -0.75 8.52
CA VAL A 78 -8.20 -0.41 8.49
C VAL A 78 -7.55 -0.91 9.77
N PRO A 79 -6.24 -1.25 9.76
CA PRO A 79 -5.33 -1.22 8.61
C PRO A 79 -5.55 -2.37 7.62
N THR A 80 -5.51 -2.06 6.32
CA THR A 80 -5.67 -3.04 5.23
C THR A 80 -4.51 -2.91 4.23
N ILE A 81 -3.92 -4.04 3.83
CA ILE A 81 -2.78 -4.09 2.90
C ILE A 81 -3.17 -4.93 1.69
N ILE A 82 -3.09 -4.37 0.49
CA ILE A 82 -3.54 -5.00 -0.75
C ILE A 82 -2.48 -4.83 -1.84
N ALA A 83 -2.21 -5.89 -2.59
CA ALA A 83 -1.36 -5.84 -3.76
C ALA A 83 -2.20 -5.62 -5.01
N TYR A 84 -1.78 -4.66 -5.84
CA TYR A 84 -2.33 -4.41 -7.16
C TYR A 84 -1.24 -4.57 -8.21
N LYS A 85 -1.62 -5.02 -9.39
CA LYS A 85 -0.78 -5.02 -10.59
C LYS A 85 -1.58 -4.45 -11.75
N ASN A 86 -1.04 -3.43 -12.39
CA ASN A 86 -1.64 -2.76 -13.54
C ASN A 86 -3.10 -2.36 -13.28
N GLY A 87 -3.35 -1.70 -12.14
CA GLY A 87 -4.69 -1.29 -11.70
C GLY A 87 -5.61 -2.39 -11.17
N ASN A 88 -5.22 -3.66 -11.25
CA ASN A 88 -6.08 -4.77 -10.82
C ASN A 88 -5.68 -5.30 -9.45
N LYS A 89 -6.65 -5.47 -8.54
CA LYS A 89 -6.44 -6.12 -7.23
C LYS A 89 -5.96 -7.56 -7.46
N LYS A 90 -4.87 -7.96 -6.80
CA LYS A 90 -4.29 -9.31 -6.94
C LYS A 90 -4.42 -10.12 -5.66
N SER A 91 -4.08 -9.54 -4.53
CA SER A 91 -4.22 -10.21 -3.24
C SER A 91 -4.42 -9.21 -2.12
N GLU A 92 -4.94 -9.70 -1.01
CA GLU A 92 -5.07 -8.97 0.24
C GLU A 92 -4.30 -9.70 1.33
N PHE A 93 -3.62 -8.94 2.18
CA PHE A 93 -2.86 -9.47 3.29
C PHE A 93 -3.80 -9.93 4.41
N LYS A 94 -3.78 -11.23 4.72
CA LYS A 94 -4.67 -11.85 5.73
C LYS A 94 -3.93 -12.51 6.90
N LYS A 95 -2.61 -12.39 6.96
CA LYS A 95 -1.80 -12.99 8.04
C LYS A 95 -1.69 -12.06 9.25
N LYS A 96 -1.07 -12.57 10.32
CA LYS A 96 -0.68 -11.75 11.47
C LYS A 96 0.21 -10.60 11.02
N ARG A 97 -0.03 -9.44 11.63
CA ARG A 97 0.57 -8.15 11.31
C ARG A 97 1.99 -8.02 11.90
N GLU A 98 2.85 -8.94 11.51
CA GLU A 98 4.23 -9.07 11.96
C GLU A 98 5.18 -8.74 10.82
N TYR A 99 6.38 -8.26 11.15
CA TYR A 99 7.40 -7.84 10.19
C TYR A 99 7.62 -8.87 9.08
N GLU A 100 7.93 -10.11 9.46
CA GLU A 100 8.25 -11.21 8.53
C GLU A 100 7.07 -11.55 7.60
N ASN A 101 5.85 -11.51 8.12
CA ASN A 101 4.67 -11.80 7.32
C ASN A 101 4.43 -10.70 6.27
N ILE A 102 4.62 -9.43 6.63
CA ILE A 102 4.43 -8.30 5.72
C ILE A 102 5.51 -8.30 4.63
N ILE A 103 6.79 -8.50 4.99
CA ILE A 103 7.86 -8.56 3.99
C ILE A 103 7.68 -9.74 3.04
N ASN A 104 7.35 -10.93 3.56
CA ASN A 104 7.07 -12.10 2.72
C ASN A 104 5.90 -11.86 1.77
N TYR A 105 4.88 -11.13 2.22
CA TYR A 105 3.76 -10.75 1.37
C TYR A 105 4.18 -9.78 0.25
N ILE A 106 4.96 -8.75 0.58
CA ILE A 106 5.49 -7.79 -0.41
C ILE A 106 6.35 -8.52 -1.45
N GLU A 107 7.28 -9.36 -0.99
CA GLU A 107 8.22 -10.09 -1.84
C GLU A 107 7.52 -11.13 -2.72
N LYS A 108 6.48 -11.82 -2.21
CA LYS A 108 5.67 -12.74 -3.01
C LYS A 108 4.95 -12.02 -4.15
N ASN A 109 4.48 -10.81 -3.89
CA ASN A 109 3.65 -10.06 -4.83
C ASN A 109 4.46 -9.22 -5.83
N LYS A 110 5.79 -9.10 -5.67
CA LYS A 110 6.65 -8.40 -6.63
C LYS A 110 6.70 -9.08 -8.01
N ASN A 111 6.57 -10.42 -8.03
CA ASN A 111 6.68 -11.27 -9.21
C ASN A 111 5.33 -11.85 -9.62
N ILE A 112 4.21 -11.14 -9.38
CA ILE A 112 2.94 -11.57 -9.97
C ILE A 112 3.14 -11.47 -11.48
N ILE A 113 3.37 -12.60 -12.15
CA ILE A 113 3.50 -12.73 -13.61
C ILE A 113 2.09 -12.61 -14.21
#